data_AF-J6I4U2-F1
#
_entry.id   AF-J6I4U2-F1
#
_cell.length_a   1.000
_cell.length_b   1.000
_cell.length_c   1.000
_cell.angle_alpha   90.00
_cell.angle_beta   90.00
_cell.angle_gamma   90.00
#
_symmetry.space_group_name_H-M   'P 1'
#
loop_
_entity.id
_entity.type
_entity.pdbx_description
1 polymer ?
#
loop_
_entity_poly.entity_id
_entity_poly.type
_entity_poly.pdbx_seq_one_letter_code
_entity_poly.pdbx_strand_id
1 'polypeptide(L)'
;MMMNRFCRILRQAFAVLLLTLILAGGYGEAVKSRWCFAASHDLAGLEDRAVDIEPSDGSVSVTLSESEMELLSSVRCNLLYLDENVVIHLGSDANIDADWDTGVFRDNFDGTWPMLDGHPVYIELTEEGDDYNLYSIPIKLNGEECILQVSYNYNDETYHILGAYRELEESGMSDQELIPLREGDMVTTIHFAKPVSDNDDDELAAVEAETFQIGSHPAVEDEELGDGTYGYIFEFLAPTGESALSEIAVFNIEGGNITTFDE
;
A
#
# COMPACT_ATOMS: atom_id res chain seq x y z
N MET A 1 10.04 -3.47 -24.41
CA MET A 1 9.90 -4.03 -23.07
C MET A 1 8.48 -4.56 -22.94
N MET A 2 8.30 -5.83 -22.56
CA MET A 2 6.97 -6.41 -22.42
C MET A 2 6.52 -6.13 -20.99
N MET A 3 5.59 -5.18 -20.82
CA MET A 3 5.02 -4.86 -19.52
C MET A 3 4.42 -6.11 -18.88
N ASN A 4 4.77 -6.37 -17.63
CA ASN A 4 4.35 -7.59 -16.94
C ASN A 4 2.85 -7.55 -16.61
N ARG A 5 2.33 -8.67 -16.08
CA ARG A 5 0.90 -8.83 -15.83
C ARG A 5 0.39 -7.80 -14.81
N PHE A 6 1.12 -7.59 -13.71
CA PHE A 6 0.82 -6.64 -12.64
C PHE A 6 0.59 -5.23 -13.18
N CYS A 7 1.60 -4.63 -13.81
CA CYS A 7 1.52 -3.26 -14.32
C CYS A 7 0.45 -3.10 -15.39
N ARG A 8 0.23 -4.14 -16.22
CA ARG A 8 -0.81 -4.13 -17.24
C ARG A 8 -2.22 -4.09 -16.64
N ILE A 9 -2.49 -4.84 -15.57
CA ILE A 9 -3.78 -4.83 -14.88
C ILE A 9 -4.07 -3.42 -14.35
N LEU A 10 -3.11 -2.87 -13.59
CA LEU A 10 -3.26 -1.56 -12.95
C LEU A 10 -3.43 -0.43 -13.98
N ARG A 11 -2.63 -0.42 -15.05
CA ARG A 11 -2.78 0.57 -16.13
C ARG A 11 -4.12 0.47 -16.84
N GLN A 12 -4.65 -0.73 -17.06
CA GLN A 12 -5.94 -0.91 -17.74
C GLN A 12 -7.11 -0.41 -16.88
N ALA A 13 -7.10 -0.74 -15.60
CA ALA A 13 -8.08 -0.25 -14.63
C ALA A 13 -8.16 1.27 -14.64
N PHE A 14 -7.01 1.92 -14.60
CA PHE A 14 -6.95 3.37 -14.51
C PHE A 14 -7.28 4.08 -15.83
N ALA A 15 -6.93 3.49 -16.98
CA ALA A 15 -7.35 4.03 -18.27
C ALA A 15 -8.89 4.11 -18.40
N VAL A 16 -9.62 3.17 -17.78
CA VAL A 16 -11.08 3.20 -17.69
C VAL A 16 -11.56 4.32 -16.76
N LEU A 17 -10.94 4.48 -15.59
CA LEU A 17 -11.26 5.58 -14.66
C LEU A 17 -11.03 6.96 -15.30
N LEU A 18 -9.89 7.16 -15.97
CA LEU A 18 -9.59 8.43 -16.62
C LEU A 18 -10.63 8.78 -17.68
N LEU A 19 -11.07 7.78 -18.45
CA LEU A 19 -12.10 7.95 -19.47
C LEU A 19 -13.47 8.27 -18.84
N THR A 20 -13.83 7.64 -17.72
CA THR A 20 -15.09 7.94 -17.01
C THR A 20 -15.06 9.33 -16.38
N LEU A 21 -13.94 9.76 -15.78
CA LEU A 21 -13.77 11.11 -15.23
C LEU A 21 -13.92 12.18 -16.31
N ILE A 22 -13.29 11.98 -17.49
CA ILE A 22 -13.41 12.90 -18.63
C ILE A 22 -14.86 12.99 -19.13
N LEU A 23 -15.58 11.88 -19.16
CA LEU A 23 -16.97 11.83 -19.66
C LEU A 23 -18.00 12.31 -18.62
N ALA A 24 -17.75 12.09 -17.32
CA ALA A 24 -18.68 12.42 -16.23
C ALA A 24 -18.52 13.84 -15.67
N GLY A 25 -17.39 14.52 -15.96
CA GLY A 25 -17.17 15.91 -15.54
C GLY A 25 -16.87 16.09 -14.04
N GLY A 26 -16.37 15.05 -13.36
CA GLY A 26 -15.98 15.09 -11.95
C GLY A 26 -15.88 13.70 -11.31
N TYR A 27 -15.16 13.63 -10.18
CA TYR A 27 -14.99 12.42 -9.38
C TYR A 27 -16.35 11.86 -8.93
N GLY A 28 -16.61 10.57 -9.22
CA GLY A 28 -17.72 9.83 -8.63
C GLY A 28 -17.58 9.78 -7.10
N GLU A 29 -18.63 9.36 -6.39
CA GLU A 29 -18.64 9.29 -4.91
C GLU A 29 -17.31 8.74 -4.40
N ALA A 30 -16.52 9.62 -3.77
CA ALA A 30 -15.31 9.23 -3.10
C ALA A 30 -15.72 8.27 -1.99
N VAL A 31 -15.27 7.02 -2.08
CA VAL A 31 -15.02 6.26 -0.85
C VAL A 31 -14.12 7.19 -0.04
N LYS A 32 -14.56 7.60 1.15
CA LYS A 32 -13.73 8.37 2.07
C LYS A 32 -12.53 7.50 2.42
N SER A 33 -11.51 7.54 1.59
CA SER A 33 -10.18 7.08 1.93
C SER A 33 -9.80 7.88 3.16
N ARG A 34 -9.46 7.19 4.26
CA ARG A 34 -9.00 7.77 5.53
C ARG A 34 -7.62 8.43 5.41
N TRP A 35 -7.28 8.91 4.22
CA TRP A 35 -6.02 9.51 3.83
C TRP A 35 -6.03 10.99 4.21
N CYS A 36 -6.15 11.24 5.52
CA CYS A 36 -5.77 12.50 6.12
C CYS A 36 -4.50 12.23 6.92
N PHE A 37 -3.34 12.31 6.27
CA PHE A 37 -2.05 12.42 6.94
C PHE A 37 -1.93 13.84 7.48
N ALA A 38 -2.71 14.15 8.50
CA ALA A 38 -2.48 15.37 9.23
C ALA A 38 -1.34 15.08 10.21
N ALA A 39 -0.12 15.49 9.84
CA ALA A 39 0.98 15.52 10.79
C ALA A 39 0.55 16.34 12.01
N SER A 40 0.71 15.75 13.19
CA SER A 40 0.51 16.48 14.43
C SER A 40 1.53 17.63 14.51
N HIS A 41 1.30 18.63 15.37
CA HIS A 41 2.30 19.68 15.59
C HIS A 41 3.67 19.12 15.98
N ASP A 42 3.67 17.96 16.65
CA ASP A 42 4.88 17.30 17.15
C ASP A 42 5.60 16.52 16.04
N LEU A 43 4.89 16.04 15.01
CA LEU A 43 5.48 15.35 13.84
C LEU A 43 5.76 16.28 12.66
N ALA A 44 5.36 17.56 12.71
CA ALA A 44 5.52 18.49 11.59
C ALA A 44 6.99 18.67 11.12
N GLY A 45 7.98 18.32 11.94
CA GLY A 45 9.40 18.31 11.55
C GLY A 45 9.86 17.04 10.81
N LEU A 46 9.00 16.02 10.74
CA LEU A 46 9.22 14.77 10.01
C LEU A 46 8.52 14.75 8.64
N GLU A 47 7.59 15.67 8.39
CA GLU A 47 6.96 15.81 7.07
C GLU A 47 7.99 16.28 6.04
N ASP A 48 7.92 15.71 4.84
CA ASP A 48 8.90 15.92 3.77
C ASP A 48 10.33 15.64 4.24
N ARG A 49 10.52 14.64 5.12
CA ARG A 49 11.86 14.22 5.56
C ARG A 49 12.64 13.71 4.36
N ALA A 50 13.72 14.41 4.02
CA ALA A 50 14.64 13.95 3.00
C ALA A 50 15.17 12.54 3.29
N VAL A 51 15.35 11.77 2.23
CA VAL A 51 15.89 10.40 2.25
C VAL A 51 17.34 10.40 1.79
N ASP A 52 18.13 9.49 2.34
CA ASP A 52 19.51 9.25 1.94
C ASP A 52 19.59 8.00 1.05
N ILE A 53 20.13 8.14 -0.16
CA ILE A 53 20.38 7.02 -1.09
C ILE A 53 21.84 6.59 -1.01
N GLU A 54 22.10 5.32 -0.66
CA GLU A 54 23.42 4.73 -0.58
C GLU A 54 23.96 4.46 -2.00
N PRO A 55 25.03 5.15 -2.46
CA PRO A 55 25.48 5.04 -3.85
C PRO A 55 26.02 3.66 -4.24
N SER A 56 26.34 2.80 -3.27
CA SER A 56 26.93 1.48 -3.53
C SER A 56 25.91 0.41 -3.89
N ASP A 57 24.70 0.47 -3.36
CA ASP A 57 23.63 -0.52 -3.59
C ASP A 57 22.27 0.09 -3.92
N GLY A 58 22.11 1.41 -3.80
CA GLY A 58 20.87 2.11 -4.06
C GLY A 58 19.84 2.01 -2.94
N SER A 59 20.18 1.43 -1.78
CA SER A 59 19.29 1.43 -0.62
C SER A 59 19.00 2.85 -0.14
N VAL A 60 17.77 3.04 0.32
CA VAL A 60 17.18 4.30 0.76
C VAL A 60 17.02 4.22 2.28
N SER A 61 17.38 5.30 2.96
CA SER A 61 17.24 5.37 4.40
C SER A 61 16.83 6.75 4.90
N VAL A 62 16.33 6.77 6.13
CA VAL A 62 16.13 7.99 6.91
C VAL A 62 16.84 7.82 8.25
N THR A 63 17.42 8.92 8.74
CA THR A 63 18.02 8.96 10.08
C THR A 63 17.21 9.86 10.98
N LEU A 64 16.80 9.34 12.14
CA LEU A 64 16.07 10.05 13.18
C LEU A 64 16.97 10.23 14.41
N SER A 65 16.82 11.37 15.08
CA SER A 65 17.39 11.59 16.41
C SER A 65 16.61 10.84 17.48
N GLU A 66 17.24 10.60 18.63
CA GLU A 66 16.58 9.99 19.81
C GLU A 66 15.27 10.70 20.18
N SER A 67 15.27 12.04 20.19
CA SER A 67 14.06 12.82 20.49
C SER A 67 12.95 12.71 19.45
N GLU A 68 13.29 12.42 18.19
CA GLU A 68 12.29 12.18 17.15
C GLU A 68 11.71 10.78 17.29
N MET A 69 12.55 9.77 17.56
CA MET A 69 12.12 8.39 17.78
C MET A 69 11.19 8.26 19.00
N GLU A 70 11.44 9.03 20.07
CA GLU A 70 10.57 9.05 21.25
C GLU A 70 9.11 9.48 20.95
N LEU A 71 8.86 10.11 19.80
CA LEU A 71 7.51 10.51 19.37
C LEU A 71 6.75 9.39 18.65
N LEU A 72 7.45 8.35 18.21
CA LEU A 72 6.92 7.36 17.27
C LEU A 72 6.56 6.05 17.98
N SER A 73 5.48 5.43 17.53
CA SER A 73 5.16 4.03 17.81
C SER A 73 5.63 3.09 16.72
N SER A 74 5.77 3.56 15.48
CA SER A 74 6.26 2.76 14.36
C SER A 74 6.86 3.64 13.25
N VAL A 75 7.73 3.03 12.45
CA VAL A 75 8.16 3.53 11.15
C VAL A 75 7.77 2.47 10.12
N ARG A 76 6.97 2.88 9.14
CA ARG A 76 6.40 2.01 8.10
C ARG A 76 6.90 2.43 6.72
N CYS A 77 6.61 1.64 5.71
CA CYS A 77 6.76 2.01 4.32
C CYS A 77 5.40 2.08 3.61
N ASN A 78 5.31 3.00 2.65
CA ASN A 78 4.22 3.09 1.69
C ASN A 78 4.78 2.90 0.29
N LEU A 79 4.15 2.06 -0.51
CA LEU A 79 4.57 1.77 -1.87
C LEU A 79 3.59 2.36 -2.90
N LEU A 80 4.14 3.02 -3.91
CA LEU A 80 3.42 3.59 -5.03
C LEU A 80 3.87 2.92 -6.32
N TYR A 81 2.94 2.69 -7.26
CA TYR A 81 3.26 2.49 -8.66
C TYR A 81 3.13 3.83 -9.39
N LEU A 82 4.22 4.25 -10.04
CA LEU A 82 4.34 5.52 -10.73
C LEU A 82 4.28 5.30 -12.24
N ASP A 83 3.33 5.96 -12.88
CA ASP A 83 3.16 5.95 -14.33
C ASP A 83 3.04 7.37 -14.87
N GLU A 84 3.25 7.55 -16.17
CA GLU A 84 3.22 8.87 -16.84
C GLU A 84 1.94 9.68 -16.59
N ASN A 85 0.81 9.01 -16.35
CA ASN A 85 -0.50 9.65 -16.19
C ASN A 85 -1.16 9.36 -14.83
N VAL A 86 -0.60 8.46 -14.01
CA VAL A 86 -1.25 7.97 -12.79
C VAL A 86 -0.25 7.64 -11.69
N VAL A 87 -0.63 7.98 -10.47
CA VAL A 87 -0.04 7.44 -9.24
C VAL A 87 -1.05 6.47 -8.63
N ILE A 88 -0.62 5.22 -8.40
CA ILE A 88 -1.43 4.19 -7.74
C ILE A 88 -0.77 3.86 -6.41
N HIS A 89 -1.50 3.96 -5.32
CA HIS A 89 -1.01 3.54 -4.02
C HIS A 89 -1.30 2.05 -3.81
N LEU A 90 -0.23 1.29 -3.57
CA LEU A 90 -0.24 -0.17 -3.47
C LEU A 90 -0.43 -0.64 -2.04
N GLY A 91 -0.21 0.24 -1.06
CA GLY A 91 -0.38 -0.12 0.34
C GLY A 91 0.69 0.38 1.28
N SER A 92 0.57 -0.07 2.52
CA SER A 92 1.53 0.16 3.60
C SER A 92 1.96 -1.14 4.25
N ASP A 93 3.22 -1.20 4.69
CA ASP A 93 3.80 -2.31 5.42
C ASP A 93 4.82 -1.82 6.47
N ALA A 94 5.21 -2.67 7.41
CA ALA A 94 6.28 -2.44 8.39
C ALA A 94 7.54 -3.26 8.08
N ASN A 95 7.58 -3.91 6.92
CA ASN A 95 8.76 -4.62 6.45
C ASN A 95 9.83 -3.60 6.02
N ILE A 96 10.65 -3.18 6.98
CA ILE A 96 11.82 -2.30 6.82
C ILE A 96 12.95 -2.76 7.75
N ASP A 97 14.18 -2.40 7.42
CA ASP A 97 15.33 -2.60 8.29
C ASP A 97 15.41 -1.44 9.31
N ALA A 98 14.77 -1.62 10.47
CA ALA A 98 14.70 -0.61 11.53
C ALA A 98 15.75 -0.83 12.63
N ASP A 99 16.63 0.15 12.82
CA ASP A 99 17.57 0.21 13.95
C ASP A 99 17.23 1.38 14.89
N TRP A 100 16.42 1.08 15.90
CA TRP A 100 16.00 2.04 16.92
C TRP A 100 17.13 2.47 17.89
N ASP A 101 18.24 1.72 17.96
CA ASP A 101 19.37 2.10 18.81
C ASP A 101 20.21 3.21 18.14
N THR A 102 20.35 3.16 16.81
CA THR A 102 21.10 4.18 16.04
C THR A 102 20.22 5.24 15.40
N GLY A 103 18.92 4.96 15.27
CA GLY A 103 17.93 5.80 14.58
C GLY A 103 17.98 5.71 13.06
N VAL A 104 18.58 4.65 12.52
CA VAL A 104 18.67 4.43 11.07
C VAL A 104 17.56 3.47 10.65
N PHE A 105 16.71 3.92 9.73
CA PHE A 105 15.65 3.12 9.13
C PHE A 105 15.93 3.01 7.65
N ARG A 106 16.03 1.80 7.12
CA ARG A 106 16.39 1.54 5.73
C ARG A 106 15.30 0.70 5.07
N ASP A 107 15.06 0.93 3.79
CA ASP A 107 14.24 0.03 3.01
C ASP A 107 14.89 -1.35 2.92
N ASN A 108 14.08 -2.36 2.69
CA ASN A 108 14.51 -3.70 2.29
C ASN A 108 13.79 -4.13 1.00
N PHE A 109 13.44 -3.16 0.16
CA PHE A 109 12.59 -3.39 -1.01
C PHE A 109 13.32 -4.26 -2.04
N ASP A 110 12.82 -5.47 -2.24
CA ASP A 110 13.41 -6.48 -3.11
C ASP A 110 12.67 -6.66 -4.43
N GLY A 111 11.68 -5.80 -4.71
CA GLY A 111 10.86 -5.84 -5.92
C GLY A 111 9.64 -6.76 -5.81
N THR A 112 9.37 -7.29 -4.64
CA THR A 112 8.14 -8.06 -4.36
C THR A 112 7.10 -7.24 -3.58
N TRP A 113 5.84 -7.66 -3.65
CA TRP A 113 4.74 -7.08 -2.86
C TRP A 113 3.60 -8.09 -2.69
N PRO A 114 2.77 -7.99 -1.64
CA PRO A 114 1.67 -8.91 -1.41
C PRO A 114 0.65 -8.94 -2.56
N MET A 115 0.34 -10.15 -3.04
CA MET A 115 -0.68 -10.42 -4.06
C MET A 115 -1.63 -11.52 -3.61
N LEU A 116 -2.90 -11.46 -4.00
CA LEU A 116 -3.90 -12.51 -3.74
C LEU A 116 -3.99 -13.44 -4.95
N ASP A 117 -3.56 -14.70 -4.83
CA ASP A 117 -3.48 -15.67 -5.94
C ASP A 117 -2.74 -15.12 -7.18
N GLY A 118 -1.68 -14.33 -7.00
CA GLY A 118 -0.95 -13.65 -8.09
C GLY A 118 -1.71 -12.51 -8.76
N HIS A 119 -2.74 -11.98 -8.08
CA HIS A 119 -3.47 -10.78 -8.48
C HIS A 119 -3.08 -9.58 -7.60
N PRO A 120 -2.77 -8.41 -8.19
CA PRO A 120 -2.43 -7.20 -7.45
C PRO A 120 -3.54 -6.78 -6.51
N VAL A 121 -3.22 -6.50 -5.25
CA VAL A 121 -4.15 -5.96 -4.25
C VAL A 121 -3.55 -4.72 -3.59
N TYR A 122 -4.40 -3.78 -3.17
CA TYR A 122 -4.00 -2.81 -2.15
C TYR A 122 -3.95 -3.53 -0.81
N ILE A 123 -2.92 -3.28 0.00
CA ILE A 123 -2.79 -3.85 1.33
C ILE A 123 -2.45 -2.77 2.36
N GLU A 124 -3.20 -2.70 3.45
CA GLU A 124 -2.96 -1.69 4.49
C GLU A 124 -2.67 -2.35 5.82
N LEU A 125 -1.54 -2.00 6.41
CA LEU A 125 -1.17 -2.43 7.75
C LEU A 125 -2.04 -1.72 8.80
N THR A 126 -2.94 -2.48 9.40
CA THR A 126 -3.91 -1.99 10.39
C THR A 126 -3.52 -2.24 11.84
N GLU A 127 -2.71 -3.27 12.09
CA GLU A 127 -2.17 -3.57 13.43
C GLU A 127 -0.77 -4.16 13.30
N GLU A 128 0.14 -3.68 14.15
CA GLU A 128 1.48 -4.23 14.36
C GLU A 128 1.50 -4.86 15.75
N GLY A 129 1.73 -6.17 15.80
CA GLY A 129 1.91 -6.92 17.03
C GLY A 129 3.31 -7.55 17.10
N ASP A 130 3.67 -8.04 18.29
CA ASP A 130 4.99 -8.66 18.50
C ASP A 130 5.18 -9.94 17.67
N ASP A 131 4.10 -10.70 17.44
CA ASP A 131 4.14 -12.02 16.77
C ASP A 131 3.46 -12.02 15.39
N TYR A 132 2.75 -10.94 15.03
CA TYR A 132 2.03 -10.84 13.77
C TYR A 132 1.74 -9.39 13.36
N ASN A 133 1.50 -9.19 12.06
CA ASN A 133 0.86 -7.99 11.51
C ASN A 133 -0.55 -8.32 11.03
N LEU A 134 -1.46 -7.34 11.08
CA LEU A 134 -2.82 -7.45 10.55
C LEU A 134 -3.03 -6.46 9.41
N TYR A 135 -3.49 -6.95 8.27
CA TYR A 135 -3.72 -6.18 7.08
C TYR A 135 -5.18 -6.19 6.66
N SER A 136 -5.61 -5.06 6.08
CA SER A 136 -6.89 -4.88 5.42
C SER A 136 -6.72 -4.73 3.91
N ILE A 137 -7.51 -5.48 3.15
CA ILE A 137 -7.47 -5.51 1.68
C ILE A 137 -8.90 -5.26 1.16
N PRO A 138 -9.22 -4.10 0.59
CA PRO A 138 -10.54 -3.81 0.04
C PRO A 138 -10.76 -4.59 -1.26
N ILE A 139 -11.89 -5.30 -1.32
CA ILE A 139 -12.29 -6.09 -2.49
C ILE A 139 -13.81 -6.01 -2.70
N LYS A 140 -14.27 -6.49 -3.87
CA LYS A 140 -15.65 -6.98 -4.01
C LYS A 140 -15.66 -8.49 -3.98
N LEU A 141 -16.35 -9.08 -3.01
CA LEU A 141 -16.59 -10.52 -2.96
C LEU A 141 -17.98 -10.81 -3.52
N ASN A 142 -18.03 -11.49 -4.66
CA ASN A 142 -19.25 -11.79 -5.42
C ASN A 142 -20.10 -10.54 -5.75
N GLY A 143 -19.42 -9.42 -6.03
CA GLY A 143 -20.03 -8.13 -6.39
C GLY A 143 -20.36 -7.21 -5.22
N GLU A 144 -20.17 -7.65 -3.98
CA GLU A 144 -20.42 -6.87 -2.76
C GLU A 144 -19.10 -6.37 -2.17
N GLU A 145 -19.00 -5.08 -1.84
CA GLU A 145 -17.81 -4.49 -1.22
C GLU A 145 -17.59 -5.05 0.20
N CYS A 146 -16.35 -5.40 0.49
CA CYS A 146 -15.92 -5.91 1.78
C CYS A 146 -14.42 -5.66 1.98
N ILE A 147 -13.97 -5.78 3.22
CA ILE A 147 -12.56 -5.77 3.59
C ILE A 147 -12.14 -7.20 3.88
N LEU A 148 -11.19 -7.71 3.10
CA LEU A 148 -10.50 -8.96 3.37
C LEU A 148 -9.44 -8.72 4.44
N GLN A 149 -9.51 -9.49 5.53
CA GLN A 149 -8.54 -9.44 6.62
C GLN A 149 -7.50 -10.56 6.46
N VAL A 150 -6.24 -10.18 6.54
CA VAL A 150 -5.08 -11.07 6.40
C VAL A 150 -4.12 -10.80 7.54
N SER A 151 -3.55 -11.83 8.15
CA SER A 151 -2.47 -11.66 9.12
C SER A 151 -1.15 -12.20 8.57
N TYR A 152 -0.04 -11.49 8.75
CA TYR A 152 1.29 -12.06 8.54
C TYR A 152 1.83 -12.53 9.88
N ASN A 153 2.24 -13.80 9.99
CA ASN A 153 2.74 -14.38 11.23
C ASN A 153 4.26 -14.52 11.21
N TYR A 154 4.96 -13.88 12.15
CA TYR A 154 6.43 -13.88 12.19
C TYR A 154 7.03 -15.25 12.56
N ASN A 155 6.26 -16.16 13.14
CA ASN A 155 6.77 -17.48 13.54
C ASN A 155 6.89 -18.45 12.36
N ASP A 156 5.98 -18.35 11.39
CA ASP A 156 5.99 -19.19 10.18
C ASP A 156 6.31 -18.43 8.90
N GLU A 157 6.48 -17.10 8.97
CA GLU A 157 6.83 -16.22 7.86
C GLU A 157 5.80 -16.32 6.72
N THR A 158 4.51 -16.41 7.06
CA THR A 158 3.44 -16.52 6.06
C THR A 158 2.23 -15.65 6.35
N TYR A 159 1.54 -15.25 5.27
CA TYR A 159 0.23 -14.63 5.34
C TYR A 159 -0.88 -15.69 5.53
N HIS A 160 -1.84 -15.38 6.39
CA HIS A 160 -3.02 -16.18 6.68
C HIS A 160 -4.28 -15.36 6.39
N ILE A 161 -5.09 -15.83 5.45
CA ILE A 161 -6.39 -15.22 5.17
C ILE A 161 -7.35 -15.57 6.32
N LEU A 162 -7.80 -14.55 7.05
CA LEU A 162 -8.76 -14.72 8.16
C LEU A 162 -10.21 -14.74 7.64
N GLY A 163 -10.47 -13.98 6.58
CA GLY A 163 -11.76 -13.87 5.91
C GLY A 163 -12.16 -12.42 5.68
N ALA A 164 -13.27 -12.19 5.00
CA ALA A 164 -13.76 -10.86 4.66
C ALA A 164 -14.89 -10.41 5.58
N TYR A 165 -14.98 -9.11 5.84
CA TYR A 165 -16.11 -8.52 6.56
C TYR A 165 -16.64 -7.31 5.79
N ARG A 166 -17.89 -6.95 6.02
CA ARG A 166 -18.52 -5.80 5.37
C ARG A 166 -18.59 -4.65 6.36
N GLU A 167 -17.96 -3.52 6.08
CA GLU A 167 -18.10 -2.34 6.94
C GLU A 167 -19.59 -1.97 7.05
N LEU A 168 -20.14 -1.99 8.26
CA LEU A 168 -21.53 -1.60 8.50
C LEU A 168 -21.61 -0.06 8.48
N GLU A 169 -22.62 0.49 7.80
CA GLU A 169 -22.96 1.91 7.91
C GLU A 169 -23.25 2.29 9.38
N GLU A 170 -22.40 3.18 9.94
CA GLU A 170 -22.52 4.02 11.16
C GLU A 170 -23.06 3.42 12.48
N SER A 171 -23.41 2.14 12.56
CA SER A 171 -23.99 1.53 13.75
C SER A 171 -23.05 0.48 14.36
N GLY A 172 -22.04 1.03 15.05
CA GLY A 172 -21.30 0.45 16.18
C GLY A 172 -21.17 -1.07 16.30
N MET A 173 -19.92 -1.54 16.20
CA MET A 173 -19.36 -2.70 16.89
C MET A 173 -20.27 -3.94 16.87
N SER A 174 -20.31 -4.66 15.76
CA SER A 174 -20.72 -6.07 15.79
C SER A 174 -19.49 -6.95 15.66
N ASP A 175 -19.43 -8.05 16.43
CA ASP A 175 -18.63 -9.23 16.11
C ASP A 175 -18.99 -9.65 14.66
N GLN A 176 -18.29 -9.11 13.67
CA GLN A 176 -18.55 -9.45 12.28
C GLN A 176 -17.98 -10.83 12.04
N GLU A 177 -18.87 -11.80 11.87
CA GLU A 177 -18.49 -13.13 11.43
C GLU A 177 -17.77 -12.99 10.08
N LEU A 178 -16.48 -13.36 10.07
CA LEU A 178 -15.66 -13.29 8.87
C LEU A 178 -16.22 -14.26 7.82
N ILE A 179 -16.45 -13.74 6.63
CA ILE A 179 -16.88 -14.47 5.45
C ILE A 179 -15.64 -15.15 4.85
N PRO A 180 -15.53 -16.48 4.92
CA PRO A 180 -14.38 -17.16 4.31
C PRO A 180 -14.45 -17.06 2.79
N LEU A 181 -13.29 -16.86 2.14
CA LEU A 181 -13.15 -17.02 0.70
C LEU A 181 -13.29 -18.49 0.32
N ARG A 182 -14.11 -18.80 -0.69
CA ARG A 182 -14.37 -20.16 -1.14
C ARG A 182 -14.01 -20.32 -2.61
N GLU A 183 -13.60 -21.53 -2.96
CA GLU A 183 -13.40 -21.91 -4.36
C GLU A 183 -14.63 -21.56 -5.20
N GLY A 184 -14.43 -20.78 -6.25
CA GLY A 184 -15.48 -20.31 -7.12
C GLY A 184 -16.09 -18.95 -6.79
N ASP A 185 -15.73 -18.34 -5.65
CA ASP A 185 -16.07 -16.94 -5.39
C ASP A 185 -15.40 -16.03 -6.43
N MET A 186 -16.11 -14.99 -6.86
CA MET A 186 -15.56 -13.94 -7.70
C MET A 186 -15.01 -12.81 -6.84
N VAL A 187 -13.73 -12.49 -6.99
CA VAL A 187 -13.09 -11.36 -6.30
C VAL A 187 -12.76 -10.28 -7.32
N THR A 188 -13.18 -9.04 -7.04
CA THR A 188 -12.67 -7.85 -7.72
C THR A 188 -11.74 -7.08 -6.79
N THR A 189 -10.52 -6.81 -7.22
CA THR A 189 -9.55 -6.04 -6.43
C THR A 189 -9.85 -4.55 -6.49
N ILE A 190 -9.76 -3.86 -5.36
CA ILE A 190 -9.91 -2.40 -5.29
C ILE A 190 -8.54 -1.80 -4.97
N HIS A 191 -8.15 -0.79 -5.75
CA HIS A 191 -6.91 -0.02 -5.61
C HIS A 191 -7.23 1.46 -5.42
N PHE A 192 -6.27 2.25 -4.93
CA PHE A 192 -6.42 3.69 -4.77
C PHE A 192 -5.47 4.42 -5.70
N ALA A 193 -5.99 5.35 -6.50
CA ALA A 193 -5.19 6.01 -7.52
C ALA A 193 -5.64 7.45 -7.76
N LYS A 194 -4.70 8.28 -8.22
CA LYS A 194 -4.95 9.66 -8.66
C LYS A 194 -4.23 9.96 -9.97
N PRO A 195 -4.77 10.84 -10.82
CA PRO A 195 -4.04 11.29 -11.99
C PRO A 195 -2.76 12.04 -11.57
N VAL A 196 -1.72 11.95 -12.40
CA VAL A 196 -0.59 12.88 -12.27
C VAL A 196 -1.09 14.27 -12.63
N SER A 197 -1.02 15.20 -11.68
CA SER A 197 -1.45 16.57 -11.86
C SER A 197 -0.55 17.53 -11.08
N ASP A 198 -0.55 18.80 -11.48
CA ASP A 198 0.14 19.86 -10.73
C ASP A 198 -0.65 20.30 -9.48
N ASN A 199 -1.73 19.59 -9.13
CA ASN A 199 -2.61 19.91 -8.01
C ASN A 199 -2.43 18.88 -6.89
N ASP A 200 -1.70 19.26 -5.85
CA ASP A 200 -1.43 18.40 -4.69
C ASP A 200 -2.69 18.05 -3.89
N ASP A 201 -3.79 18.82 -4.07
CA ASP A 201 -5.09 18.58 -3.44
C ASP A 201 -5.89 17.43 -4.10
N ASP A 202 -5.39 16.80 -5.17
CA ASP A 202 -6.08 15.67 -5.81
C ASP A 202 -6.07 14.44 -4.88
N GLU A 203 -7.24 14.07 -4.37
CA GLU A 203 -7.46 12.90 -3.52
C GLU A 203 -7.38 11.59 -4.31
N LEU A 204 -6.91 10.52 -3.66
CA LEU A 204 -6.96 9.18 -4.23
C LEU A 204 -8.42 8.71 -4.38
N ALA A 205 -8.75 8.15 -5.53
CA ALA A 205 -10.04 7.52 -5.78
C ALA A 205 -9.90 6.00 -5.77
N ALA A 206 -10.92 5.31 -5.23
CA ALA A 206 -11.04 3.86 -5.33
C ALA A 206 -11.30 3.43 -6.78
N VAL A 207 -10.58 2.40 -7.23
CA VAL A 207 -10.63 1.87 -8.60
C VAL A 207 -10.72 0.35 -8.55
N GLU A 208 -11.76 -0.20 -9.18
CA GLU A 208 -11.83 -1.64 -9.45
C GLU A 208 -10.82 -2.01 -10.53
N ALA A 209 -9.90 -2.95 -10.24
CA ALA A 209 -8.81 -3.26 -11.15
C ALA A 209 -9.00 -4.55 -11.96
N GLU A 210 -9.09 -5.71 -11.31
CA GLU A 210 -9.32 -6.99 -11.98
C GLU A 210 -10.33 -7.83 -11.22
N THR A 211 -11.14 -8.59 -11.96
CA THR A 211 -12.06 -9.59 -11.41
C THR A 211 -11.57 -11.00 -11.78
N PHE A 212 -11.44 -11.87 -10.79
CA PHE A 212 -10.98 -13.25 -10.96
C PHE A 212 -11.76 -14.22 -10.06
N GLN A 213 -11.59 -15.52 -10.32
CA GLN A 213 -12.27 -16.58 -9.58
C GLN A 213 -11.28 -17.22 -8.60
N ILE A 214 -11.66 -17.32 -7.33
CA ILE A 214 -10.85 -17.91 -6.26
C ILE A 214 -10.66 -19.41 -6.49
N GLY A 215 -9.41 -19.85 -6.33
CA GLY A 215 -9.01 -21.26 -6.41
C GLY A 215 -9.38 -22.08 -5.17
N SER A 216 -8.91 -23.33 -5.13
CA SER A 216 -9.16 -24.23 -4.00
C SER A 216 -8.30 -23.94 -2.77
N HIS A 217 -7.24 -23.16 -2.92
CA HIS A 217 -6.30 -22.78 -1.85
C HIS A 217 -5.90 -21.32 -2.04
N PRO A 218 -6.79 -20.35 -1.75
CA PRO A 218 -6.45 -18.95 -1.88
C PRO A 218 -5.28 -18.60 -0.95
N ALA A 219 -4.31 -17.85 -1.47
CA ALA A 219 -3.14 -17.42 -0.72
C ALA A 219 -2.82 -15.95 -0.99
N VAL A 220 -2.26 -15.30 0.04
CA VAL A 220 -1.56 -14.03 -0.12
C VAL A 220 -0.07 -14.34 -0.01
N GLU A 221 0.70 -13.92 -1.00
CA GLU A 221 2.15 -14.15 -1.05
C GLU A 221 2.85 -12.92 -1.61
N ASP A 222 4.08 -12.68 -1.17
CA ASP A 222 4.93 -11.68 -1.81
C ASP A 222 5.34 -12.19 -3.20
N GLU A 223 4.95 -11.43 -4.22
CA GLU A 223 5.20 -11.77 -5.61
C GLU A 223 5.88 -10.61 -6.34
N GLU A 224 6.63 -10.95 -7.39
CA GLU A 224 7.38 -10.00 -8.21
C GLU A 224 6.47 -8.94 -8.84
N LEU A 225 6.69 -7.67 -8.47
CA LEU A 225 6.02 -6.50 -9.04
C LEU A 225 6.34 -6.30 -10.53
N GLY A 226 7.53 -6.74 -10.93
CA GLY A 226 8.17 -6.67 -12.25
C GLY A 226 8.42 -5.26 -12.79
N ASP A 227 8.69 -5.18 -14.10
CA ASP A 227 9.25 -3.96 -14.71
C ASP A 227 8.33 -2.73 -14.54
N GLY A 228 8.85 -1.67 -13.91
CA GLY A 228 8.09 -0.46 -13.59
C GLY A 228 8.86 0.55 -12.76
N THR A 229 8.24 1.70 -12.52
CA THR A 229 8.75 2.75 -11.62
C THR A 229 7.87 2.78 -10.38
N TYR A 230 8.50 2.80 -9.21
CA TYR A 230 7.85 2.66 -7.91
C TYR A 230 8.32 3.77 -6.98
N GLY A 231 7.38 4.36 -6.26
CA GLY A 231 7.65 5.32 -5.20
C GLY A 231 7.67 4.62 -3.86
N TYR A 232 8.63 4.96 -3.02
CA TYR A 232 8.75 4.44 -1.66
C TYR A 232 8.81 5.61 -0.68
N ILE A 233 7.97 5.57 0.34
CA ILE A 233 7.83 6.65 1.33
C ILE A 233 7.90 6.02 2.72
N PHE A 234 8.75 6.56 3.59
CA PHE A 234 8.70 6.22 5.01
C PHE A 234 7.54 6.97 5.68
N GLU A 235 6.74 6.26 6.45
CA GLU A 235 5.69 6.83 7.28
C GLU A 235 6.11 6.76 8.75
N PHE A 236 6.10 7.92 9.41
CA PHE A 236 6.42 8.08 10.82
C PHE A 236 5.12 8.13 11.62
N LEU A 237 4.76 7.03 12.28
CA LEU A 237 3.48 6.90 12.98
C LEU A 237 3.63 7.20 14.48
N ALA A 238 2.89 8.17 14.99
CA ALA A 238 2.77 8.43 16.41
C ALA A 238 1.76 7.48 17.10
N PRO A 239 1.87 7.26 18.42
CA PRO A 239 0.92 6.45 19.18
C PRO A 239 -0.54 6.94 19.14
N THR A 240 -0.77 8.20 18.75
CA THR A 240 -2.10 8.80 18.59
C THR A 240 -2.77 8.42 17.26
N GLY A 241 -2.04 7.78 16.35
CA GLY A 241 -2.48 7.44 14.99
C GLY A 241 -2.27 8.58 13.98
N GLU A 242 -1.67 9.69 14.39
CA GLU A 242 -1.18 10.73 13.48
C GLU A 242 0.13 10.28 12.85
N SER A 243 0.36 10.62 11.59
CA SER A 243 1.61 10.31 10.91
C SER A 243 2.14 11.48 10.08
N ALA A 244 3.44 11.40 9.78
CA ALA A 244 4.13 12.26 8.85
C ALA A 244 4.87 11.40 7.81
N LEU A 245 5.13 11.95 6.62
CA LEU A 245 5.73 11.22 5.50
C LEU A 245 7.12 11.77 5.14
N SER A 246 8.02 10.89 4.71
CA SER A 246 9.26 11.30 4.06
C SER A 246 9.03 11.86 2.66
N GLU A 247 10.06 12.47 2.08
CA GLU A 247 10.13 12.63 0.63
C GLU A 247 10.06 11.25 -0.05
N ILE A 248 9.58 11.24 -1.30
CA ILE A 248 9.47 10.03 -2.10
C ILE A 248 10.84 9.61 -2.64
N ALA A 249 11.24 8.37 -2.38
CA ALA A 249 12.34 7.73 -3.10
C ALA A 249 11.80 6.98 -4.32
N VAL A 250 12.50 7.09 -5.45
CA VAL A 250 12.05 6.46 -6.70
C VAL A 250 12.93 5.26 -7.04
N PHE A 251 12.30 4.08 -7.06
CA PHE A 251 12.86 2.83 -7.52
C PHE A 251 12.42 2.54 -8.95
N ASN A 252 13.30 1.92 -9.74
CA ASN A 252 12.96 1.39 -11.05
C ASN A 252 13.42 -0.06 -11.17
N ILE A 253 12.49 -0.89 -11.61
CA ILE A 253 12.70 -2.31 -11.88
C ILE A 253 12.80 -2.48 -13.40
N GLU A 254 13.93 -2.99 -13.88
CA GLU A 254 14.12 -3.36 -15.29
C GLU A 254 14.85 -4.70 -15.42
N GLY A 255 14.15 -5.70 -15.96
CA GLY A 255 14.69 -7.05 -16.14
C GLY A 255 15.07 -7.71 -14.82
N GLY A 256 14.34 -7.41 -13.74
CA GLY A 256 14.60 -7.86 -12.38
C GLY A 256 15.76 -7.15 -11.66
N ASN A 257 16.34 -6.10 -12.25
CA ASN A 257 17.31 -5.26 -11.55
C ASN A 257 16.60 -4.04 -10.98
N ILE A 258 16.91 -3.73 -9.73
CA ILE A 258 16.37 -2.59 -9.01
C ILE A 258 17.44 -1.50 -8.95
N THR A 259 17.04 -0.27 -9.28
CA THR A 259 17.90 0.91 -9.19
C THR A 259 17.11 2.07 -8.62
N THR A 260 17.77 2.92 -7.82
CA THR A 260 17.20 4.16 -7.30
C THR A 260 17.76 5.38 -8.04
N PHE A 261 16.99 6.47 -8.06
CA PHE A 261 17.39 7.74 -8.65
C PHE A 261 17.28 8.87 -7.63
N ASP A 262 18.23 9.80 -7.69
CA ASP A 262 18.07 11.16 -7.16
C ASP A 262 17.36 12.00 -8.24
N GLU A 263 16.33 12.78 -7.89
CA GLU A 263 15.72 13.76 -8.81
C GLU A 263 16.63 14.97 -9.09
#